data_AF-A0A1F4I6D6-F1
#
_entry.id   AF-A0A1F4I6D6-F1
#
_cell.length_a   1.000
_cell.length_b   1.000
_cell.length_c   1.000
_cell.angle_alpha   90.00
_cell.angle_beta   90.00
_cell.angle_gamma   90.00
#
_symmetry.space_group_name_H-M   'P 1'
#
loop_
_entity.id
_entity.type
_entity.pdbx_description
1 polymer ?
#
loop_
_entity_poly.entity_id
_entity_poly.type
_entity_poly.pdbx_seq_one_letter_code
_entity_poly.pdbx_strand_id
1 'polypeptide(L)' 'MTVYAFRVFDLNACEMVPGNFKATREAIAAMFKAERLDATAEDVPHALIDAQGRFRRLATGWGELS' A
#
# COMPACT_ATOMS: atom_id res chain seq x y z
N MET A 1 -2.64 -4.26 11.80
CA MET A 1 -2.61 -2.92 11.17
C MET A 1 -3.32 -3.04 9.85
N THR A 2 -4.25 -2.13 9.53
CA THR A 2 -5.01 -2.24 8.28
C THR A 2 -4.33 -1.44 7.17
N VAL A 3 -4.17 -2.06 6.01
CA VAL A 3 -3.62 -1.42 4.82
C VAL A 3 -4.57 -1.51 3.64
N TYR A 4 -4.44 -0.56 2.72
CA TYR A 4 -5.31 -0.40 1.57
C TYR A 4 -4.48 -0.24 0.30
N ALA A 5 -5.00 -0.75 -0.82
CA ALA A 5 -4.56 -0.25 -2.11
C ALA A 5 -5.04 1.20 -2.29
N PHE A 6 -4.36 1.93 -3.15
CA PHE A 6 -4.66 3.33 -3.44
C PHE A 6 -4.30 3.66 -4.88
N ARG A 7 -4.75 4.82 -5.34
CA ARG A 7 -4.29 5.46 -6.59
C ARG A 7 -3.62 6.78 -6.23
N VAL A 8 -2.63 7.19 -7.02
CA VAL A 8 -1.96 8.50 -6.91
C VAL A 8 -2.09 9.25 -8.21
N PHE A 9 -2.13 10.57 -8.13
CA PHE A 9 -2.09 11.40 -9.32
C PHE A 9 -0.65 11.48 -9.85
N ASP A 10 -0.41 10.92 -11.03
CA ASP A 10 0.85 11.08 -11.75
C ASP A 10 0.83 12.42 -12.51
N LEU A 11 1.76 13.32 -12.17
CA LEU A 11 1.84 14.64 -12.79
C LEU A 11 2.34 14.60 -14.24
N ASN A 12 3.13 13.59 -14.61
CA ASN A 12 3.66 13.46 -15.97
C ASN A 12 2.57 12.92 -16.90
N ALA A 13 1.83 11.91 -16.46
CA ALA A 13 0.74 11.32 -17.21
C ALA A 13 -0.58 12.11 -17.07
N CYS A 14 -0.67 13.02 -16.08
CA CYS A 14 -1.87 13.77 -15.73
C CYS A 14 -3.09 12.87 -15.46
N GLU A 15 -2.88 11.71 -14.85
CA GLU A 15 -3.92 10.72 -14.56
C GLU A 15 -3.76 10.07 -13.19
N MET A 16 -4.79 9.35 -12.74
CA MET A 16 -4.74 8.55 -11.52
C MET A 16 -4.20 7.16 -11.84
N VAL A 17 -3.02 6.83 -11.30
CA VAL A 17 -2.38 5.52 -11.48
C VAL A 17 -2.43 4.69 -10.19
N PRO A 18 -2.55 3.35 -10.27
CA PRO A 18 -2.48 2.50 -9.08
C PRO A 18 -1.13 2.62 -8.36
N GLY A 19 -1.16 2.68 -7.03
CA GLY A 19 0.03 2.56 -6.20
C GLY A 19 0.64 1.17 -6.33
N ASN A 20 1.97 1.08 -6.25
CA ASN A 20 2.72 -0.17 -6.36
C ASN A 20 2.84 -0.97 -5.04
N PHE A 21 2.19 -0.50 -3.98
CA PHE A 21 2.12 -1.16 -2.67
C PHE A 21 0.78 -0.84 -1.99
N LYS A 22 0.48 -1.51 -0.87
CA LYS A 22 -0.60 -1.09 0.03
C LYS A 22 -0.01 -0.24 1.17
N ALA A 23 -0.79 0.66 1.73
CA ALA A 23 -0.33 1.52 2.83
C ALA A 23 -1.44 1.75 3.85
N THR A 24 -1.06 2.21 5.05
CA THR A 24 -2.02 2.58 6.08
C THR A 24 -2.86 3.78 5.62
N ARG A 25 -4.00 3.98 6.28
CA ARG A 25 -4.89 5.12 5.99
C ARG A 25 -4.15 6.45 6.11
N GLU A 26 -3.35 6.59 7.16
CA GLU A 26 -2.61 7.81 7.49
C GLU A 26 -1.53 8.10 6.44
N ALA A 27 -0.80 7.06 6.03
CA ALA A 27 0.22 7.18 5.00
C ALA A 27 -0.38 7.59 3.65
N ILE A 28 -1.51 7.01 3.25
CA ILE A 28 -2.20 7.38 2.00
C ILE A 28 -2.71 8.82 2.08
N ALA A 29 -3.29 9.25 3.21
CA ALA A 29 -3.80 10.61 3.39
C ALA A 29 -2.69 11.69 3.32
N ALA A 30 -1.45 11.33 3.64
CA ALA A 30 -0.30 12.22 3.52
C ALA A 30 0.23 12.36 2.07
N MET A 31 -0.20 11.50 1.14
CA MET A 31 0.24 11.53 -0.26
C MET A 31 -0.58 12.56 -1.07
N PHE A 32 0.10 13.23 -2.00
CA PHE A 32 -0.54 14.23 -2.86
C PHE A 32 -1.63 13.61 -3.74
N LYS A 33 -2.87 14.11 -3.57
CA LYS A 33 -4.06 13.67 -4.33
C LYS A 33 -4.25 12.15 -4.38
N ALA A 34 -3.84 11.43 -3.34
CA ALA A 34 -4.03 9.99 -3.31
C ALA A 34 -5.47 9.61 -2.94
N GLU A 35 -5.99 8.57 -3.60
CA GLU A 35 -7.31 8.01 -3.35
C GLU A 35 -7.18 6.60 -2.79
N ARG A 36 -7.70 6.41 -1.59
CA ARG A 36 -7.73 5.11 -0.91
C ARG A 36 -8.85 4.23 -1.47
N LEU A 37 -8.58 2.94 -1.68
CA LEU A 37 -9.57 1.97 -2.13
C LEU A 37 -10.06 1.12 -0.94
N ASP A 38 -11.13 1.56 -0.29
CA ASP A 38 -11.69 0.93 0.92
C ASP A 38 -11.96 -0.57 0.80
N ALA A 39 -12.47 -1.02 -0.35
CA ALA A 39 -12.78 -2.42 -0.60
C ALA A 39 -11.56 -3.36 -0.61
N THR A 40 -10.35 -2.81 -0.51
CA THR A 40 -9.08 -3.57 -0.53
C THR A 40 -8.41 -3.68 0.84
N ALA A 41 -9.15 -3.33 1.90
CA ALA A 41 -8.71 -3.42 3.27
C ALA A 41 -8.13 -4.81 3.57
N GLU A 42 -6.92 -4.82 4.13
CA GLU A 42 -6.22 -6.04 4.53
C GLU A 42 -5.58 -5.82 5.88
N ASP A 43 -5.83 -6.72 6.82
CA ASP A 43 -5.18 -6.70 8.12
C ASP A 43 -3.85 -7.46 8.04
N VAL A 44 -2.76 -6.73 8.32
CA VAL A 44 -1.40 -7.27 8.29
C VAL A 44 -0.70 -7.07 9.65
N PRO A 45 0.26 -7.94 10.01
CA PRO A 45 1.13 -7.73 11.16
C PRO A 45 1.87 -6.40 11.09
N HIS A 46 1.98 -5.70 12.23
CA HIS A 46 2.69 -4.42 12.31
C HIS A 46 4.16 -4.53 11.86
N ALA A 47 4.80 -5.68 12.09
CA ALA A 47 6.18 -5.95 11.69
C ALA A 47 6.40 -5.93 10.16
N LEU A 48 5.34 -5.99 9.34
CA LEU A 48 5.42 -5.93 7.88
C LEU A 48 5.18 -4.51 7.32
N ILE A 49 4.97 -3.53 8.20
CA ILE A 49 4.80 -2.12 7.85
C ILE A 49 6.12 -1.40 8.07
N ASP A 50 6.59 -0.68 7.06
CA ASP A 50 7.79 0.15 7.20
C ASP A 50 7.52 1.43 7.99
N ALA A 51 8.57 2.17 8.32
CA ALA A 51 8.47 3.43 9.07
C ALA A 51 7.64 4.52 8.35
N GLN A 52 7.34 4.35 7.05
CA GLN A 52 6.52 5.24 6.24
C GLN A 52 5.07 4.75 6.11
N GLY A 53 4.67 3.69 6.81
CA GLY A 53 3.31 3.14 6.75
C GLY A 53 3.02 2.33 5.49
N ARG A 54 4.06 1.90 4.77
CA ARG A 54 3.92 1.09 3.54
C ARG A 54 4.02 -0.39 3.89
N PHE A 55 3.08 -1.16 3.37
CA PHE A 55 3.14 -2.60 3.34
C PHE A 55 3.81 -3.05 2.05
N ARG A 56 5.03 -3.56 2.17
CA ARG A 56 5.65 -4.33 1.10
C ARG A 56 5.46 -5.79 1.45
N ARG A 57 4.80 -6.55 0.57
CA ARG A 57 4.84 -8.01 0.63
C ARG A 57 6.31 -8.39 0.45
N LEU A 58 7.02 -8.67 1.53
CA LEU A 58 8.31 -9.32 1.43
C LEU A 58 8.02 -10.63 0.70
N ALA A 59 8.62 -10.82 -0.47
CA ALA A 59 8.65 -12.14 -1.07
C ALA A 59 9.46 -13.00 -0.09
N THR A 60 8.78 -13.66 0.85
CA THR A 60 9.31 -14.84 1.51
C THR A 60 9.54 -15.81 0.35
N GLY A 61 10.78 -15.86 -0.13
CA GLY A 61 11.12 -16.57 -1.35
C GLY A 61 10.72 -18.02 -1.22
N TRP A 62 9.72 -18.42 -2.01
CA TRP A 62 9.27 -19.80 -2.21
C TRP A 62 8.67 -20.47 -0.96
N GLY A 63 7.71 -21.36 -1.18
CA GLY A 63 6.88 -21.96 -0.15
C GLY A 63 7.67 -22.71 0.93
N GLU A 64 6.98 -23.07 2.00
CA GLU A 64 7.44 -24.16 2.86
C GLU A 64 7.92 -25.32 1.97
N LEU A 65 9.21 -25.63 2.03
CA LEU A 65 9.69 -26.96 1.74
C LEU A 65 9.12 -27.86 2.84
N SER A 66 7.99 -28.49 2.54
CA SER A 66 7.58 -29.76 3.17
C SER A 66 8.59 -30.85 2.87
#